data_AF-A0A8J6E2E2-F1
#
_entry.id   AF-A0A8J6E2E2-F1
#
_cell.length_a   1.000
_cell.length_b   1.000
_cell.length_c   1.000
_cell.angle_alpha   90.00
_cell.angle_beta   90.00
_cell.angle_gamma   90.00
#
_symmetry.space_group_name_H-M   'P 1'
#
loop_
_entity.id
_entity.type
_entity.pdbx_description
1 polymer ?
#
loop_
_entity_poly.entity_id
_entity_poly.type
_entity_poly.pdbx_seq_one_letter_code
_entity_poly.pdbx_strand_id
1 'polypeptide(L)'
;MDAIFRNQGQICSAGSRLLVQESIAEKFFAKIRRRMSTIRISTSLDKSIDMSAVLAGTARIQRLVDTARAEGADVWQPDIEIPETGDFWVPTLITNVGPTSTVVQNEIFGPVVAAMTFRDAKDAVELANNQRYGLGSGVWSENISLALDVAHQIRAGMVWVNCYNMFDATGPFGGRKETGYGRQGGQEGLMNYVKPKWMPFDKHDWTERLSDFAAALEKWSTRQFGIIDENDVPFGNPALVVDKTPKLYIAGKQVAASSNYVYQCRTPTGEVIGQIAESTSGDVAKAIDAAHKAAPGWAKTAPHMRGQLLFDMAENLSYRVEEFAKRIHIMTGRTMESCTAEVEKAIERLFTYASWADKWGGRVQEVPVYGLTVTVNDPIGVIGIVCPEEYPLLGFVSSFAPAVARGNAVVVVPSEAHPLSATDMFQTFDTTSVPAGVINVVTGGQAQASRVIAAHEDLTMIWHFGDAESAFFVEYLAHDNCKRTWCAHGIQRDWMDNEQGEGLEFLHESVEYKTIWMPAGI
;
A
#
# COMPACT_ATOMS: atom_id res chain seq x y z
N MET A 1 4.04 -29.22 -8.79
CA MET A 1 5.20 -30.08 -9.12
C MET A 1 6.15 -29.33 -10.03
N ASP A 2 5.79 -29.14 -11.31
CA ASP A 2 6.69 -28.48 -12.29
C ASP A 2 7.13 -27.08 -11.85
N ALA A 3 6.25 -26.31 -11.23
CA ALA A 3 6.54 -24.95 -10.77
C ALA A 3 7.39 -24.82 -9.49
N ILE A 4 7.68 -25.92 -8.79
CA ILE A 4 8.56 -25.93 -7.60
C ILE A 4 9.88 -26.58 -7.98
N PHE A 5 9.81 -27.71 -8.67
CA PHE A 5 10.96 -28.56 -8.90
C PHE A 5 11.77 -28.12 -10.13
N ARG A 6 11.17 -27.51 -11.16
CA ARG A 6 11.96 -26.87 -12.24
C ARG A 6 12.57 -25.53 -11.84
N ASN A 7 11.96 -24.83 -10.88
CA ASN A 7 12.34 -23.46 -10.53
C ASN A 7 13.44 -23.43 -9.45
N GLN A 8 14.69 -23.67 -9.83
CA GLN A 8 15.83 -23.85 -8.90
C GLN A 8 16.63 -22.57 -8.60
N GLY A 9 15.95 -21.42 -8.46
CA GLY A 9 16.54 -20.12 -8.12
C GLY A 9 15.54 -19.21 -7.41
N GLN A 10 15.88 -17.91 -7.22
CA GLN A 10 14.93 -16.90 -6.76
C GLN A 10 13.92 -16.57 -7.87
N ILE A 11 12.97 -17.48 -8.09
CA ILE A 11 11.93 -17.34 -9.10
C ILE A 11 10.64 -16.91 -8.42
N CYS A 12 10.10 -15.78 -8.90
CA CYS A 12 8.95 -15.07 -8.36
C CYS A 12 7.65 -15.89 -8.21
N SER A 13 7.58 -17.06 -8.82
CA SER A 13 6.40 -17.90 -8.92
C SER A 13 6.58 -19.27 -8.27
N ALA A 14 7.65 -19.53 -7.52
CA ALA A 14 7.88 -20.84 -6.94
C ALA A 14 6.67 -21.26 -6.06
N GLY A 15 6.10 -22.44 -6.34
CA GLY A 15 4.95 -22.97 -5.60
C GLY A 15 5.30 -23.52 -4.21
N SER A 16 6.32 -22.95 -3.55
CA SER A 16 7.03 -23.51 -2.39
C SER A 16 6.15 -23.73 -1.16
N ARG A 17 4.91 -23.21 -1.19
CA ARG A 17 3.89 -23.42 -0.18
C ARG A 17 2.64 -23.99 -0.79
N LEU A 18 2.15 -25.04 -0.17
CA LEU A 18 1.00 -25.77 -0.64
C LEU A 18 -0.09 -25.75 0.44
N LEU A 19 -1.26 -25.22 0.11
CA LEU A 19 -2.45 -25.29 0.95
C LEU A 19 -3.40 -26.31 0.33
N VAL A 20 -3.79 -27.34 1.09
CA VAL A 20 -4.67 -28.41 0.59
C VAL A 20 -5.88 -28.58 1.51
N GLN A 21 -7.08 -28.70 0.94
CA GLN A 21 -8.27 -28.94 1.75
C GLN A 21 -8.16 -30.29 2.47
N GLU A 22 -8.47 -30.33 3.77
CA GLU A 22 -8.32 -31.50 4.63
C GLU A 22 -8.92 -32.78 4.03
N SER A 23 -10.10 -32.66 3.41
CA SER A 23 -10.86 -33.78 2.82
C SER A 23 -10.12 -34.53 1.70
N ILE A 24 -9.11 -33.91 1.07
CA ILE A 24 -8.33 -34.50 -0.01
C ILE A 24 -6.83 -34.60 0.30
N ALA A 25 -6.38 -34.09 1.44
CA ALA A 25 -4.96 -33.89 1.76
C ALA A 25 -4.14 -35.18 1.65
N GLU A 26 -4.56 -36.27 2.29
CA GLU A 26 -3.82 -37.54 2.25
C GLU A 26 -3.66 -38.09 0.83
N LYS A 27 -4.76 -38.12 0.07
CA LYS A 27 -4.77 -38.59 -1.32
C LYS A 27 -3.91 -37.70 -2.21
N PHE A 28 -3.92 -36.38 -1.97
CA PHE A 28 -3.14 -35.41 -2.72
C PHE A 28 -1.64 -35.57 -2.42
N PHE A 29 -1.25 -35.66 -1.15
CA PHE A 29 0.14 -35.87 -0.75
C PHE A 29 0.68 -37.22 -1.25
N ALA A 30 -0.12 -38.29 -1.25
CA ALA A 30 0.29 -39.56 -1.85
C ALA A 30 0.59 -39.43 -3.35
N LYS A 31 -0.22 -38.68 -4.10
CA LYS A 31 0.03 -38.38 -5.52
C LYS A 31 1.29 -37.52 -5.72
N ILE A 32 1.51 -36.52 -4.86
CA ILE A 32 2.73 -35.71 -4.87
C ILE A 32 3.95 -36.58 -4.66
N ARG A 33 3.98 -37.38 -3.60
CA ARG A 33 5.10 -38.29 -3.30
C ARG A 33 5.40 -39.21 -4.49
N ARG A 34 4.37 -39.84 -5.05
CA ARG A 34 4.52 -40.68 -6.25
C ARG A 34 5.14 -39.92 -7.43
N ARG A 35 4.70 -38.68 -7.70
CA ARG A 35 5.27 -37.87 -8.79
C ARG A 35 6.69 -37.42 -8.48
N MET A 36 7.01 -37.09 -7.23
CA MET A 36 8.37 -36.70 -6.80
C MET A 36 9.36 -37.83 -7.03
N SER A 37 8.97 -39.08 -6.79
CA SER A 37 9.80 -40.26 -7.08
C SER A 37 10.09 -40.52 -8.56
N THR A 38 9.45 -39.79 -9.49
CA THR A 38 9.70 -39.90 -10.94
C THR A 38 10.60 -38.80 -11.50
N ILE A 39 11.04 -37.87 -10.65
CA ILE A 39 11.90 -36.76 -11.04
C ILE A 39 13.32 -37.28 -11.31
N ARG A 40 13.88 -36.91 -12.46
CA ARG A 40 15.27 -37.20 -12.82
C ARG A 40 16.17 -36.00 -12.51
N ILE A 41 17.22 -36.23 -11.73
CA ILE A 41 18.21 -35.22 -11.35
C ILE A 41 19.53 -35.56 -12.03
N SER A 42 20.08 -34.62 -12.81
CA SER A 42 21.44 -34.75 -13.35
C SER A 42 21.97 -33.38 -13.81
N THR A 43 23.11 -33.37 -14.49
CA THR A 43 23.75 -32.17 -15.04
C THR A 43 22.87 -31.49 -16.09
N SER A 44 22.91 -30.16 -16.15
CA SER A 44 22.00 -29.30 -16.91
C SER A 44 21.99 -29.49 -18.44
N LEU A 45 22.99 -30.19 -19.00
CA LEU A 45 23.09 -30.44 -20.45
C LEU A 45 22.22 -31.60 -20.92
N ASP A 46 21.76 -32.47 -20.02
CA ASP A 46 20.86 -33.57 -20.37
C ASP A 46 19.40 -33.06 -20.44
N LYS A 47 18.85 -33.00 -21.66
CA LYS A 47 17.47 -32.56 -21.93
C LYS A 47 16.40 -33.50 -21.35
N SER A 48 16.79 -34.68 -20.89
CA SER A 48 15.90 -35.65 -20.28
C SER A 48 15.71 -35.43 -18.77
N ILE A 49 16.48 -34.55 -18.13
CA ILE A 49 16.34 -34.30 -16.69
C ILE A 49 15.12 -33.42 -16.40
N ASP A 50 14.61 -33.56 -15.17
CA ASP A 50 13.59 -32.67 -14.63
C ASP A 50 14.22 -31.59 -13.72
N MET A 51 15.36 -31.91 -13.12
CA MET A 51 16.03 -31.10 -12.10
C MET A 51 17.55 -31.11 -12.25
N SER A 52 18.22 -30.04 -11.80
CA SER A 52 19.68 -29.90 -11.88
C SER A 52 20.27 -29.38 -10.55
N ALA A 53 21.50 -28.87 -10.59
CA ALA A 53 22.18 -28.34 -9.42
C ALA A 53 21.55 -27.02 -8.96
N VAL A 54 21.49 -26.84 -7.64
CA VAL A 54 21.03 -25.63 -6.96
C VAL A 54 22.09 -24.53 -7.10
N LEU A 55 21.73 -23.41 -7.72
CA LEU A 55 22.68 -22.35 -8.09
C LEU A 55 23.45 -21.74 -6.90
N ALA A 56 22.80 -21.60 -5.75
CA ALA A 56 23.36 -20.94 -4.56
C ALA A 56 23.90 -21.90 -3.50
N GLY A 57 24.13 -23.17 -3.87
CA GLY A 57 24.51 -24.24 -2.95
C GLY A 57 23.36 -24.75 -2.08
N THR A 58 23.59 -25.86 -1.39
CA THR A 58 22.56 -26.60 -0.64
C THR A 58 22.49 -26.25 0.85
N ALA A 59 23.48 -25.53 1.39
CA ALA A 59 23.62 -25.28 2.82
C ALA A 59 22.42 -24.56 3.47
N ARG A 60 21.80 -23.61 2.77
CA ARG A 60 20.59 -22.94 3.27
C ARG A 60 19.39 -23.89 3.32
N ILE A 61 19.22 -24.72 2.28
CA ILE A 61 18.13 -25.69 2.20
C ILE A 61 18.28 -26.70 3.33
N GLN A 62 19.48 -27.26 3.52
CA GLN A 62 19.80 -28.19 4.61
C GLN A 62 19.42 -27.60 5.97
N ARG A 63 19.88 -26.38 6.28
CA ARG A 63 19.54 -25.72 7.56
C ARG A 63 18.03 -25.60 7.79
N LEU A 64 17.27 -25.17 6.78
CA LEU A 64 15.82 -24.99 6.91
C LEU A 64 15.08 -26.32 7.07
N VAL A 65 15.52 -27.36 6.36
CA VAL A 65 14.96 -28.72 6.50
C VAL A 65 15.27 -29.30 7.87
N ASP A 66 16.47 -29.09 8.41
CA ASP A 66 16.82 -29.54 9.76
C ASP A 66 16.05 -28.77 10.83
N THR A 67 15.87 -27.46 10.67
CA THR A 67 14.96 -26.67 11.52
C THR A 67 13.54 -27.23 11.49
N ALA A 68 13.01 -27.58 10.31
CA ALA A 68 11.68 -28.16 10.21
C ALA A 68 11.56 -29.47 11.01
N ARG A 69 12.56 -30.36 10.92
CA ARG A 69 12.61 -31.60 11.72
C ARG A 69 12.64 -31.30 13.21
N ALA A 70 13.44 -30.31 13.62
CA ALA A 70 13.54 -29.89 15.01
C ALA A 70 12.23 -29.27 15.54
N GLU A 71 11.46 -28.61 14.68
CA GLU A 71 10.12 -28.08 14.98
C GLU A 71 9.02 -29.16 14.96
N GLY A 72 9.36 -30.43 14.68
CA GLY A 72 8.41 -31.55 14.66
C GLY A 72 7.69 -31.77 13.32
N ALA A 73 8.16 -31.14 12.25
CA ALA A 73 7.62 -31.35 10.92
C ALA A 73 8.02 -32.70 10.34
N ASP A 74 7.11 -33.27 9.53
CA ASP A 74 7.37 -34.49 8.78
C ASP A 74 8.08 -34.16 7.48
N VAL A 75 9.34 -34.60 7.36
CA VAL A 75 10.14 -34.40 6.14
C VAL A 75 10.19 -35.69 5.34
N TRP A 76 9.65 -35.66 4.12
CA TRP A 76 9.70 -36.76 3.17
C TRP A 76 10.54 -36.39 1.94
N GLN A 77 11.42 -37.30 1.54
CA GLN A 77 12.27 -37.21 0.35
C GLN A 77 12.20 -38.54 -0.40
N PRO A 78 12.19 -38.54 -1.76
CA PRO A 78 12.20 -39.76 -2.53
C PRO A 78 13.59 -40.40 -2.52
N ASP A 79 13.62 -41.72 -2.60
CA ASP A 79 14.83 -42.49 -2.85
C ASP A 79 15.12 -42.47 -4.36
N ILE A 80 15.94 -41.52 -4.79
CA ILE A 80 16.37 -41.33 -6.18
C ILE A 80 17.87 -41.06 -6.23
N GLU A 81 18.52 -41.50 -7.31
CA GLU A 81 19.93 -41.24 -7.54
C GLU A 81 20.15 -39.75 -7.85
N ILE A 82 21.19 -39.18 -7.24
CA ILE A 82 21.70 -37.83 -7.54
C ILE A 82 23.20 -37.92 -7.84
N PRO A 83 23.77 -37.03 -8.68
CA PRO A 83 25.20 -37.03 -8.95
C PRO A 83 26.04 -36.82 -7.68
N GLU A 84 27.17 -37.54 -7.58
CA GLU A 84 28.08 -37.47 -6.42
C GLU A 84 28.81 -36.13 -6.27
N THR A 85 28.97 -35.41 -7.38
CA THR A 85 29.69 -34.13 -7.42
C THR A 85 28.77 -33.01 -7.90
N GLY A 86 28.72 -31.91 -7.14
CA GLY A 86 27.89 -30.74 -7.42
C GLY A 86 26.82 -30.51 -6.36
N ASP A 87 26.19 -29.32 -6.41
CA ASP A 87 25.18 -28.89 -5.44
C ASP A 87 23.78 -29.41 -5.78
N PHE A 88 23.57 -30.72 -5.72
CA PHE A 88 22.26 -31.33 -5.99
C PHE A 88 21.42 -31.48 -4.71
N TRP A 89 20.11 -31.32 -4.83
CA TRP A 89 19.17 -31.53 -3.73
C TRP A 89 17.95 -32.33 -4.18
N VAL A 90 17.55 -33.30 -3.38
CA VAL A 90 16.38 -34.15 -3.68
C VAL A 90 15.06 -33.42 -3.40
N PRO A 91 13.99 -33.67 -4.18
CA PRO A 91 12.67 -33.09 -3.95
C PRO A 91 12.23 -33.34 -2.50
N THR A 92 11.88 -32.30 -1.76
CA THR A 92 11.53 -32.44 -0.34
C THR A 92 10.11 -31.95 -0.10
N LEU A 93 9.28 -32.80 0.51
CA LEU A 93 7.93 -32.46 0.97
C LEU A 93 7.95 -32.38 2.49
N ILE A 94 7.59 -31.22 3.03
CA ILE A 94 7.48 -30.99 4.46
C ILE A 94 5.99 -30.86 4.81
N THR A 95 5.49 -31.75 5.65
CA THR A 95 4.11 -31.73 6.18
C THR A 95 4.14 -31.58 7.71
N ASN A 96 2.97 -31.56 8.35
CA ASN A 96 2.84 -31.34 9.79
C ASN A 96 3.49 -30.01 10.25
N VAL A 97 3.27 -28.95 9.47
CA VAL A 97 3.72 -27.59 9.77
C VAL A 97 2.52 -26.69 10.07
N GLY A 98 2.73 -25.68 10.91
CA GLY A 98 1.73 -24.68 11.25
C GLY A 98 2.05 -23.32 10.65
N PRO A 99 1.12 -22.35 10.73
CA PRO A 99 1.32 -21.01 10.16
C PRO A 99 2.56 -20.31 10.70
N THR A 100 2.99 -20.60 11.93
CA THR A 100 4.16 -19.99 12.58
C THR A 100 5.46 -20.76 12.37
N SER A 101 5.44 -21.94 11.73
CA SER A 101 6.65 -22.74 11.48
C SER A 101 7.65 -21.95 10.62
N THR A 102 8.94 -22.11 10.90
CA THR A 102 10.00 -21.33 10.23
C THR A 102 10.00 -21.53 8.71
N VAL A 103 9.77 -22.77 8.27
CA VAL A 103 9.69 -23.17 6.85
C VAL A 103 8.40 -22.78 6.16
N VAL A 104 7.37 -22.46 6.94
CA VAL A 104 6.23 -21.72 6.44
C VAL A 104 6.74 -20.31 6.29
N GLN A 105 6.88 -19.51 7.34
CA GLN A 105 7.19 -18.06 7.27
C GLN A 105 8.35 -17.64 6.34
N ASN A 106 9.42 -18.41 6.23
CA ASN A 106 10.57 -18.08 5.39
C ASN A 106 10.56 -18.88 4.09
N GLU A 107 10.76 -18.18 2.97
CA GLU A 107 10.83 -18.83 1.67
C GLU A 107 12.06 -19.76 1.58
N ILE A 108 11.81 -21.02 1.21
CA ILE A 108 12.84 -21.99 0.88
C ILE A 108 13.03 -21.94 -0.63
N PHE A 109 14.13 -21.34 -1.07
CA PHE A 109 14.55 -21.39 -2.47
C PHE A 109 15.22 -22.73 -2.74
N GLY A 110 14.65 -23.50 -3.66
CA GLY A 110 15.08 -24.84 -4.00
C GLY A 110 13.90 -25.81 -4.10
N PRO A 111 14.17 -27.10 -4.35
CA PRO A 111 13.14 -28.10 -4.59
C PRO A 111 12.53 -28.59 -3.27
N VAL A 112 11.93 -27.68 -2.50
CA VAL A 112 11.28 -27.94 -1.22
C VAL A 112 9.89 -27.34 -1.20
N VAL A 113 8.90 -28.11 -0.74
CA VAL A 113 7.53 -27.63 -0.55
C VAL A 113 7.08 -27.85 0.89
N ALA A 114 6.63 -26.77 1.53
CA ALA A 114 5.95 -26.83 2.84
C ALA A 114 4.43 -26.88 2.62
N ALA A 115 3.78 -27.92 3.16
CA ALA A 115 2.37 -28.18 2.94
C ALA A 115 1.57 -28.07 4.24
N MET A 116 0.53 -27.23 4.21
CA MET A 116 -0.47 -27.09 5.26
C MET A 116 -1.84 -27.52 4.74
N THR A 117 -2.75 -27.80 5.67
CA THR A 117 -4.15 -28.07 5.35
C THR A 117 -5.04 -26.90 5.74
N PHE A 118 -6.23 -26.83 5.15
CA PHE A 118 -7.27 -25.86 5.51
C PHE A 118 -8.64 -26.51 5.48
N ARG A 119 -9.58 -25.95 6.24
CA ARG A 119 -10.94 -26.49 6.36
C ARG A 119 -11.86 -26.00 5.26
N ASP A 120 -11.89 -24.68 5.06
CA ASP A 120 -12.76 -23.99 4.12
C ASP A 120 -12.02 -22.88 3.35
N ALA A 121 -12.71 -22.27 2.39
CA ALA A 121 -12.11 -21.24 1.53
C ALA A 121 -11.67 -19.98 2.31
N LYS A 122 -12.34 -19.64 3.41
CA LYS A 122 -11.98 -18.48 4.23
C LYS A 122 -10.68 -18.75 4.98
N ASP A 123 -10.57 -19.95 5.57
CA ASP A 123 -9.36 -20.46 6.22
C ASP A 123 -8.17 -20.48 5.24
N ALA A 124 -8.40 -20.95 4.00
CA ALA A 124 -7.39 -20.92 2.94
C ALA A 124 -6.89 -19.51 2.60
N VAL A 125 -7.82 -18.55 2.45
CA VAL A 125 -7.49 -17.14 2.17
C VAL A 125 -6.69 -16.52 3.32
N GLU A 126 -7.08 -16.80 4.57
CA GLU A 126 -6.36 -16.32 5.76
C GLU A 126 -4.93 -16.86 5.80
N LEU A 127 -4.75 -18.17 5.61
CA LEU A 127 -3.44 -18.81 5.54
C LEU A 127 -2.58 -18.30 4.39
N ALA A 128 -3.16 -18.09 3.21
CA ALA A 128 -2.46 -17.54 2.05
C ALA A 128 -2.01 -16.09 2.27
N ASN A 129 -2.83 -15.29 2.97
CA ASN A 129 -2.57 -13.88 3.22
C ASN A 129 -1.69 -13.61 4.43
N ASN A 130 -1.56 -14.58 5.35
CA ASN A 130 -0.74 -14.52 6.55
C ASN A 130 0.76 -14.61 6.22
N GLN A 131 1.23 -13.74 5.35
CA GLN A 131 2.60 -13.67 4.85
C GLN A 131 3.06 -12.24 4.66
N ARG A 132 4.36 -12.01 4.87
CA ARG A 132 5.02 -10.73 4.60
C ARG A 132 5.12 -10.43 3.11
N TYR A 133 5.12 -11.48 2.30
CA TYR A 133 5.22 -11.41 0.85
C TYR A 133 3.84 -11.50 0.15
N GLY A 134 3.81 -11.15 -1.13
CA GLY A 134 2.62 -11.19 -1.98
C GLY A 134 2.93 -11.05 -3.47
N LEU A 135 3.59 -12.05 -4.07
CA LEU A 135 4.00 -12.01 -5.48
C LEU A 135 3.03 -12.74 -6.40
N GLY A 136 3.15 -14.07 -6.48
CA GLY A 136 2.27 -14.95 -7.24
C GLY A 136 1.57 -15.97 -6.36
N SER A 137 0.36 -16.38 -6.74
CA SER A 137 -0.40 -17.44 -6.07
C SER A 137 -1.22 -18.27 -7.06
N GLY A 138 -1.63 -19.47 -6.66
CA GLY A 138 -2.38 -20.40 -7.51
C GLY A 138 -3.61 -20.92 -6.79
N VAL A 139 -4.74 -20.95 -7.49
CA VAL A 139 -6.01 -21.48 -6.98
C VAL A 139 -6.47 -22.61 -7.88
N TRP A 140 -6.76 -23.76 -7.30
CA TRP A 140 -7.22 -24.96 -8.01
C TRP A 140 -8.61 -25.35 -7.52
N SER A 141 -9.61 -25.25 -8.39
CA SER A 141 -11.00 -25.65 -8.13
C SER A 141 -11.75 -25.83 -9.44
N GLU A 142 -12.51 -26.92 -9.56
CA GLU A 142 -13.45 -27.15 -10.67
C GLU A 142 -14.68 -26.23 -10.60
N ASN A 143 -14.97 -25.68 -9.41
CA ASN A 143 -15.98 -24.63 -9.25
C ASN A 143 -15.33 -23.27 -9.54
N ILE A 144 -15.69 -22.68 -10.69
CA ILE A 144 -15.13 -21.41 -11.16
C ILE A 144 -15.48 -20.23 -10.25
N SER A 145 -16.70 -20.17 -9.69
CA SER A 145 -17.10 -19.11 -8.78
C SER A 145 -16.23 -19.11 -7.53
N LEU A 146 -16.03 -20.28 -6.92
CA LEU A 146 -15.14 -20.43 -5.77
C LEU A 146 -13.70 -20.05 -6.12
N ALA A 147 -13.21 -20.46 -7.29
CA ALA A 147 -11.85 -20.18 -7.71
C ALA A 147 -11.61 -18.66 -7.86
N LEU A 148 -12.54 -17.95 -8.50
CA LEU A 148 -12.46 -16.50 -8.71
C LEU A 148 -12.63 -15.72 -7.42
N ASP A 149 -13.57 -16.13 -6.55
CA ASP A 149 -13.78 -15.50 -5.25
C ASP A 149 -12.52 -15.59 -4.37
N VAL A 150 -11.86 -16.75 -4.36
CA VAL A 150 -10.60 -16.95 -3.64
C VAL A 150 -9.47 -16.16 -4.30
N ALA A 151 -9.36 -16.19 -5.64
CA ALA A 151 -8.31 -15.48 -6.37
C ALA A 151 -8.37 -13.97 -6.15
N HIS A 152 -9.57 -13.39 -6.08
CA HIS A 152 -9.74 -11.98 -5.78
C HIS A 152 -9.32 -11.63 -4.34
N GLN A 153 -9.55 -12.52 -3.36
CA GLN A 153 -9.23 -12.26 -1.95
C GLN A 153 -7.76 -12.49 -1.57
N ILE A 154 -7.01 -13.27 -2.37
CA ILE A 154 -5.58 -13.47 -2.14
C ILE A 154 -4.82 -12.17 -2.40
N ARG A 155 -3.95 -11.80 -1.46
CA ARG A 155 -3.13 -10.60 -1.46
C ARG A 155 -1.81 -10.85 -2.19
N ALA A 156 -1.89 -11.11 -3.49
CA ALA A 156 -0.76 -11.26 -4.41
C ALA A 156 -0.91 -10.33 -5.61
N GLY A 157 0.19 -9.98 -6.27
CA GLY A 157 0.15 -9.22 -7.53
C GLY A 157 -0.28 -10.07 -8.72
N MET A 158 -0.17 -11.40 -8.63
CA MET A 158 -0.68 -12.33 -9.62
C MET A 158 -1.37 -13.52 -8.97
N VAL A 159 -2.45 -13.99 -9.59
CA VAL A 159 -3.11 -15.23 -9.21
C VAL A 159 -3.45 -16.06 -10.44
N TRP A 160 -3.07 -17.33 -10.44
CA TRP A 160 -3.42 -18.28 -11.49
C TRP A 160 -4.57 -19.18 -11.07
N VAL A 161 -5.63 -19.24 -11.87
CA VAL A 161 -6.77 -20.12 -11.67
C VAL A 161 -6.64 -21.36 -12.55
N ASN A 162 -6.55 -22.54 -11.94
CA ASN A 162 -6.39 -23.85 -12.61
C ASN A 162 -5.22 -23.92 -13.61
N CYS A 163 -4.29 -22.99 -13.52
CA CYS A 163 -2.99 -22.99 -14.17
C CYS A 163 -1.98 -22.47 -13.16
N TYR A 164 -0.70 -22.45 -13.51
CA TYR A 164 0.33 -21.92 -12.62
C TYR A 164 1.59 -21.59 -13.41
N ASN A 165 2.34 -20.57 -12.95
CA ASN A 165 3.60 -20.16 -13.57
C ASN A 165 3.46 -19.77 -15.06
N MET A 166 2.31 -19.19 -15.43
CA MET A 166 2.06 -18.67 -16.77
C MET A 166 2.46 -17.20 -16.83
N PHE A 167 3.20 -16.83 -17.87
CA PHE A 167 3.65 -15.46 -18.11
C PHE A 167 3.42 -15.08 -19.56
N ASP A 168 3.12 -13.80 -19.77
CA ASP A 168 3.07 -13.17 -21.08
C ASP A 168 3.50 -11.71 -20.94
N ALA A 169 4.07 -11.14 -22.01
CA ALA A 169 4.58 -9.76 -21.99
C ALA A 169 3.45 -8.73 -21.79
N THR A 170 2.20 -9.07 -22.10
CA THR A 170 1.03 -8.19 -21.94
C THR A 170 0.38 -8.29 -20.57
N GLY A 171 0.63 -9.37 -19.82
CA GLY A 171 0.12 -9.57 -18.47
C GLY A 171 1.05 -8.94 -17.42
N PRO A 172 0.66 -7.85 -16.74
CA PRO A 172 1.54 -7.21 -15.77
C PRO A 172 1.85 -8.14 -14.60
N PHE A 173 3.10 -8.16 -14.14
CA PHE A 173 3.56 -8.91 -12.99
C PHE A 173 4.34 -8.03 -12.01
N GLY A 174 4.21 -8.29 -10.72
CA GLY A 174 4.94 -7.58 -9.67
C GLY A 174 4.42 -7.91 -8.29
N GLY A 175 5.18 -7.51 -7.26
CA GLY A 175 4.87 -7.80 -5.87
C GLY A 175 3.91 -6.80 -5.23
N ARG A 176 3.50 -7.14 -4.01
CA ARG A 176 2.95 -6.23 -2.99
C ARG A 176 3.53 -6.62 -1.63
N LYS A 177 3.38 -5.74 -0.64
CA LYS A 177 4.00 -5.88 0.70
C LYS A 177 5.54 -5.90 0.60
N GLU A 178 6.24 -6.70 1.39
CA GLU A 178 7.70 -6.82 1.37
C GLU A 178 8.25 -7.47 0.10
N THR A 179 7.41 -7.93 -0.82
CA THR A 179 7.88 -8.34 -2.17
C THR A 179 8.18 -7.13 -3.08
N GLY A 180 7.95 -5.92 -2.58
CA GLY A 180 8.15 -4.68 -3.33
C GLY A 180 6.89 -4.22 -4.07
N TYR A 181 7.07 -3.22 -4.91
CA TYR A 181 6.01 -2.49 -5.62
C TYR A 181 6.35 -2.30 -7.10
N GLY A 182 5.39 -1.79 -7.87
CA GLY A 182 5.50 -1.61 -9.32
C GLY A 182 5.16 -2.88 -10.11
N ARG A 183 5.05 -2.74 -11.44
CA ARG A 183 4.70 -3.83 -12.35
C ARG A 183 5.63 -3.84 -13.56
N GLN A 184 5.86 -5.03 -14.09
CA GLN A 184 6.57 -5.27 -15.34
C GLN A 184 5.63 -5.98 -16.31
N GLY A 185 5.69 -5.64 -17.60
CA GLY A 185 4.75 -6.13 -18.60
C GLY A 185 3.42 -5.36 -18.63
N GLY A 186 2.68 -5.51 -19.73
CA GLY A 186 1.44 -4.77 -19.96
C GLY A 186 1.63 -3.27 -20.12
N GLN A 187 0.52 -2.54 -20.20
CA GLN A 187 0.55 -1.07 -20.22
C GLN A 187 0.80 -0.50 -18.82
N GLU A 188 0.34 -1.22 -17.81
CA GLU A 188 0.57 -0.93 -16.38
C GLU A 188 2.07 -0.88 -16.07
N GLY A 189 2.85 -1.80 -16.63
CA GLY A 189 4.30 -1.80 -16.43
C GLY A 189 5.01 -0.60 -17.05
N LEU A 190 4.48 -0.04 -18.15
CA LEU A 190 5.05 1.15 -18.80
C LEU A 190 4.98 2.39 -17.91
N MET A 191 3.98 2.46 -17.00
CA MET A 191 3.81 3.59 -16.08
C MET A 191 5.02 3.80 -15.18
N ASN A 192 5.80 2.75 -14.89
CA ASN A 192 7.02 2.83 -14.08
C ASN A 192 8.22 3.41 -14.84
N TYR A 193 8.12 3.58 -16.16
CA TYR A 193 9.19 4.07 -17.04
C TYR A 193 8.87 5.43 -17.68
N VAL A 194 7.73 6.02 -17.33
CA VAL A 194 7.31 7.33 -17.81
C VAL A 194 7.06 8.27 -16.64
N LYS A 195 7.02 9.56 -16.93
CA LYS A 195 6.65 10.60 -15.97
C LYS A 195 5.70 11.59 -16.63
N PRO A 196 4.91 12.35 -15.86
CA PRO A 196 4.08 13.40 -16.41
C PRO A 196 4.90 14.41 -17.22
N LYS A 197 4.33 14.92 -18.31
CA LYS A 197 5.03 15.84 -19.24
C LYS A 197 5.43 17.16 -18.56
N TRP A 198 4.61 17.64 -17.63
CA TRP A 198 4.84 18.87 -16.88
C TRP A 198 6.00 18.72 -15.87
N MET A 199 6.35 17.49 -15.45
CA MET A 199 7.34 17.25 -14.41
C MET A 199 8.77 17.43 -14.95
N PRO A 200 9.59 18.32 -14.37
CA PRO A 200 10.95 18.57 -14.84
C PRO A 200 11.84 17.31 -14.75
N PHE A 201 12.86 17.22 -15.60
CA PHE A 201 13.86 16.15 -15.50
C PHE A 201 14.94 16.61 -14.55
N ASP A 202 14.82 16.23 -13.28
CA ASP A 202 15.85 16.50 -12.29
C ASP A 202 16.55 15.20 -11.90
N LYS A 203 17.87 15.28 -11.80
CA LYS A 203 18.69 14.22 -11.21
C LYS A 203 19.06 14.73 -9.83
N HIS A 204 18.21 14.46 -8.84
CA HIS A 204 18.52 14.80 -7.46
C HIS A 204 19.85 14.12 -7.07
N ASP A 205 20.88 14.93 -6.83
CA ASP A 205 22.17 14.47 -6.32
C ASP A 205 22.13 14.48 -4.80
N TRP A 206 21.89 13.31 -4.23
CA TRP A 206 21.83 13.12 -2.78
C TRP A 206 23.21 12.81 -2.15
N THR A 207 24.28 12.76 -2.94
CA THR A 207 25.59 12.29 -2.47
C THR A 207 26.21 13.20 -1.40
N GLU A 208 25.93 14.50 -1.43
CA GLU A 208 26.43 15.46 -0.45
C GLU A 208 25.79 15.32 0.95
N ARG A 209 24.64 14.64 1.08
CA ARG A 209 23.88 14.53 2.35
C ARG A 209 24.24 13.32 3.22
N LEU A 210 25.17 12.47 2.75
CA LEU A 210 25.47 11.18 3.41
C LEU A 210 26.51 11.29 4.55
N SER A 211 27.33 12.34 4.60
CA SER A 211 28.43 12.44 5.58
C SER A 211 27.96 12.64 7.02
N ASP A 212 26.81 13.29 7.24
CA ASP A 212 26.21 13.57 8.56
C ASP A 212 24.78 13.01 8.69
N PHE A 213 24.47 11.95 7.94
CA PHE A 213 23.12 11.42 7.74
C PHE A 213 22.34 11.18 9.05
N ALA A 214 22.96 10.53 10.05
CA ALA A 214 22.28 10.20 11.31
C ALA A 214 21.87 11.47 12.10
N ALA A 215 22.75 12.48 12.14
CA ALA A 215 22.46 13.75 12.78
C ALA A 215 21.41 14.55 12.00
N ALA A 216 21.42 14.46 10.67
CA ALA A 216 20.42 15.11 9.81
C ALA A 216 19.02 14.49 10.00
N LEU A 217 18.91 13.16 10.05
CA LEU A 217 17.65 12.45 10.30
C LEU A 217 17.06 12.80 11.67
N GLU A 218 17.91 12.88 12.70
CA GLU A 218 17.48 13.27 14.04
C GLU A 218 16.96 14.71 14.05
N LYS A 219 17.70 15.65 13.45
CA LYS A 219 17.32 17.07 13.36
C LYS A 219 16.06 17.32 12.54
N TRP A 220 15.90 16.64 11.40
CA TRP A 220 14.78 16.82 10.46
C TRP A 220 13.41 16.67 11.13
N SER A 221 13.32 15.73 12.07
CA SER A 221 12.05 15.36 12.69
C SER A 221 11.90 15.83 14.13
N THR A 222 12.94 16.45 14.69
CA THR A 222 12.84 17.13 15.99
C THR A 222 12.22 18.51 15.80
N ARG A 223 10.89 18.57 15.76
CA ARG A 223 10.23 19.59 16.57
C ARG A 223 10.46 19.14 18.02
N GLN A 224 11.30 19.85 18.78
CA GLN A 224 11.66 19.42 20.12
C GLN A 224 10.41 19.42 21.01
N PHE A 225 9.83 18.25 21.27
CA PHE A 225 8.72 18.10 22.21
C PHE A 225 9.10 18.67 23.58
N GLY A 226 8.34 19.69 24.02
CA GLY A 226 8.57 20.37 25.29
C GLY A 226 9.53 21.56 25.22
N ILE A 227 10.08 21.89 24.05
CA ILE A 227 10.70 23.20 23.80
C ILE A 227 9.67 23.99 23.03
N ILE A 228 8.99 24.85 23.80
CA ILE A 228 8.21 25.97 23.31
C ILE A 228 9.05 26.64 22.21
N ASP A 229 8.70 26.44 20.93
CA ASP A 229 8.93 27.52 19.98
C ASP A 229 8.26 28.75 20.62
N GLU A 230 8.82 29.94 20.51
CA GLU A 230 8.21 31.14 21.09
C GLU A 230 6.71 31.33 20.70
N ASN A 231 6.26 30.58 19.68
CA ASN A 231 4.91 30.46 19.18
C ASN A 231 4.02 29.34 19.78
N ASP A 232 4.58 28.32 20.42
CA ASP A 232 3.82 27.19 20.99
C ASP A 232 3.27 27.54 22.38
N VAL A 233 2.00 27.26 22.61
CA VAL A 233 1.34 27.65 23.85
C VAL A 233 0.56 26.48 24.46
N PRO A 234 0.51 26.36 25.80
CA PRO A 234 -0.36 25.38 26.45
C PRO A 234 -1.82 25.57 26.01
N PHE A 235 -2.55 24.47 25.86
CA PHE A 235 -3.99 24.50 25.61
C PHE A 235 -4.70 25.36 26.67
N GLY A 236 -5.49 26.34 26.22
CA GLY A 236 -6.15 27.32 27.10
C GLY A 236 -5.41 28.64 27.33
N ASN A 237 -4.38 28.97 26.53
CA ASN A 237 -3.72 30.27 26.57
C ASN A 237 -4.70 31.42 26.23
N PRO A 238 -4.75 32.51 27.03
CA PRO A 238 -5.67 33.66 26.85
C PRO A 238 -5.39 34.55 25.63
N ALA A 239 -4.48 34.18 24.73
CA ALA A 239 -4.22 34.90 23.47
C ALA A 239 -5.49 35.07 22.61
N LEU A 240 -6.51 34.21 22.79
CA LEU A 240 -7.81 34.33 22.15
C LEU A 240 -8.91 34.56 23.20
N VAL A 241 -9.79 35.54 22.94
CA VAL A 241 -10.96 35.84 23.79
C VAL A 241 -12.05 34.76 23.67
N VAL A 242 -12.04 33.99 22.58
CA VAL A 242 -12.99 32.91 22.27
C VAL A 242 -12.21 31.66 21.90
N ASP A 243 -12.63 30.50 22.40
CA ASP A 243 -12.04 29.22 22.02
C ASP A 243 -12.27 28.96 20.52
N LYS A 244 -11.17 28.93 19.78
CA LYS A 244 -11.12 28.66 18.33
C LYS A 244 -10.12 27.54 18.04
N THR A 245 -10.02 26.56 18.92
CA THR A 245 -9.06 25.46 18.81
C THR A 245 -9.71 24.26 18.15
N PRO A 246 -9.44 23.95 16.87
CA PRO A 246 -9.89 22.72 16.26
C PRO A 246 -9.21 21.53 16.91
N LYS A 247 -9.89 20.40 16.83
CA LYS A 247 -9.41 19.09 17.29
C LYS A 247 -8.77 18.32 16.13
N LEU A 248 -8.34 17.09 16.39
CA LEU A 248 -8.03 16.11 15.32
C LEU A 248 -9.34 15.45 14.87
N TYR A 249 -9.37 14.83 13.68
CA TYR A 249 -10.51 14.04 13.22
C TYR A 249 -10.09 12.58 13.06
N ILE A 250 -10.46 11.72 14.01
CA ILE A 250 -10.03 10.31 14.03
C ILE A 250 -11.25 9.43 14.25
N ALA A 251 -11.37 8.36 13.46
CA ALA A 251 -12.46 7.39 13.55
C ALA A 251 -13.86 8.04 13.48
N GLY A 252 -14.03 9.04 12.60
CA GLY A 252 -15.31 9.72 12.39
C GLY A 252 -15.73 10.66 13.53
N LYS A 253 -14.78 11.14 14.34
CA LYS A 253 -15.05 12.01 15.47
C LYS A 253 -13.94 13.04 15.66
N GLN A 254 -14.31 14.19 16.20
CA GLN A 254 -13.35 15.19 16.66
C GLN A 254 -12.76 14.78 18.02
N VAL A 255 -11.44 14.60 18.09
CA VAL A 255 -10.71 14.14 19.29
C VAL A 255 -9.60 15.13 19.67
N ALA A 256 -9.45 15.39 20.98
CA ALA A 256 -8.35 16.22 21.46
C ALA A 256 -7.00 15.51 21.19
N ALA A 257 -5.97 16.27 20.84
CA ALA A 257 -4.62 15.73 20.71
C ALA A 257 -4.07 15.27 22.06
N SER A 258 -3.30 14.18 22.07
CA SER A 258 -2.73 13.63 23.30
C SER A 258 -1.62 14.50 23.89
N SER A 259 -1.04 15.40 23.08
CA SER A 259 0.02 16.32 23.49
C SER A 259 -0.47 17.36 24.50
N ASN A 260 -1.75 17.73 24.45
CA ASN A 260 -2.31 18.95 25.07
C ASN A 260 -1.58 20.25 24.67
N TYR A 261 -0.80 20.22 23.59
CA TYR A 261 -0.12 21.39 23.03
C TYR A 261 -0.85 21.88 21.78
N VAL A 262 -0.77 23.19 21.58
CA VAL A 262 -1.28 23.84 20.39
C VAL A 262 -0.25 24.82 19.84
N TYR A 263 -0.19 24.94 18.53
CA TYR A 263 0.57 26.00 17.86
C TYR A 263 -0.38 27.08 17.32
N GLN A 264 0.12 28.31 17.17
CA GLN A 264 -0.70 29.43 16.72
C GLN A 264 -0.76 29.50 15.20
N CYS A 265 -1.96 29.47 14.63
CA CYS A 265 -2.18 29.81 13.23
C CYS A 265 -2.28 31.34 13.12
N ARG A 266 -1.45 31.93 12.26
CA ARG A 266 -1.31 33.38 12.11
C ARG A 266 -1.68 33.84 10.70
N THR A 267 -2.16 35.06 10.57
CA THR A 267 -2.23 35.75 9.27
C THR A 267 -0.82 36.07 8.74
N PRO A 268 -0.67 36.47 7.46
CA PRO A 268 0.61 36.98 6.95
C PRO A 268 1.11 38.24 7.67
N THR A 269 0.22 38.97 8.35
CA THR A 269 0.58 40.14 9.18
C THR A 269 0.96 39.77 10.62
N GLY A 270 0.90 38.49 10.99
CA GLY A 270 1.28 37.96 12.30
C GLY A 270 0.15 37.85 13.33
N GLU A 271 -1.08 38.26 12.98
CA GLU A 271 -2.24 38.21 13.87
C GLU A 271 -2.68 36.75 14.11
N VAL A 272 -2.95 36.38 15.36
CA VAL A 272 -3.41 35.03 15.72
C VAL A 272 -4.88 34.86 15.36
N ILE A 273 -5.17 33.90 14.47
CA ILE A 273 -6.53 33.64 13.97
C ILE A 273 -7.14 32.36 14.55
N GLY A 274 -6.30 31.46 15.08
CA GLY A 274 -6.70 30.23 15.72
C GLY A 274 -5.51 29.53 16.39
N GLN A 275 -5.82 28.49 17.15
CA GLN A 275 -4.84 27.57 17.73
C GLN A 275 -5.05 26.20 17.11
N ILE A 276 -3.99 25.43 16.84
CA ILE A 276 -4.08 24.14 16.16
C ILE A 276 -3.54 23.04 17.06
N ALA A 277 -4.30 21.96 17.21
CA ALA A 277 -3.88 20.82 17.99
C ALA A 277 -2.63 20.14 17.39
N GLU A 278 -1.59 19.97 18.20
CA GLU A 278 -0.35 19.30 17.78
C GLU A 278 -0.46 17.80 18.03
N SER A 279 -0.48 16.98 16.97
CA SER A 279 -0.59 15.52 17.11
C SER A 279 0.70 14.86 17.59
N THR A 280 0.56 13.81 18.39
CA THR A 280 1.68 12.96 18.81
C THR A 280 1.81 11.74 17.90
N SER A 281 2.93 11.02 18.00
CA SER A 281 3.06 9.70 17.38
C SER A 281 1.94 8.74 17.81
N GLY A 282 1.46 8.84 19.05
CA GLY A 282 0.33 8.06 19.55
C GLY A 282 -1.00 8.43 18.88
N ASP A 283 -1.19 9.69 18.48
CA ASP A 283 -2.40 10.11 17.75
C ASP A 283 -2.37 9.66 16.30
N VAL A 284 -1.20 9.72 15.65
CA VAL A 284 -0.96 9.14 14.32
C VAL A 284 -1.23 7.64 14.33
N ALA A 285 -0.71 6.91 15.32
CA ALA A 285 -0.97 5.47 15.48
C ALA A 285 -2.47 5.16 15.64
N LYS A 286 -3.20 5.94 16.46
CA LYS A 286 -4.67 5.79 16.59
C LYS A 286 -5.40 6.04 15.27
N ALA A 287 -4.94 7.00 14.47
CA ALA A 287 -5.50 7.27 13.14
C ALA A 287 -5.25 6.12 12.18
N ILE A 288 -4.04 5.55 12.19
CA ILE A 288 -3.68 4.37 11.39
C ILE A 288 -4.51 3.14 11.81
N ASP A 289 -4.65 2.89 13.11
CA ASP A 289 -5.52 1.82 13.63
C ASP A 289 -6.97 1.97 13.19
N ALA A 290 -7.50 3.19 13.22
CA ALA A 290 -8.84 3.49 12.74
C ALA A 290 -8.98 3.23 11.24
N ALA A 291 -7.97 3.63 10.46
CA ALA A 291 -7.93 3.39 9.02
C ALA A 291 -7.86 1.89 8.69
N HIS A 292 -7.06 1.10 9.40
CA HIS A 292 -7.00 -0.36 9.22
C HIS A 292 -8.30 -1.06 9.57
N LYS A 293 -9.04 -0.58 10.56
CA LYS A 293 -10.38 -1.11 10.89
C LYS A 293 -11.40 -0.79 9.79
N ALA A 294 -11.31 0.38 9.18
CA ALA A 294 -12.24 0.84 8.15
C ALA A 294 -11.95 0.24 6.76
N ALA A 295 -10.67 0.14 6.37
CA ALA A 295 -10.24 -0.19 5.02
C ALA A 295 -10.86 -1.47 4.43
N PRO A 296 -10.94 -2.62 5.15
CA PRO A 296 -11.54 -3.84 4.61
C PRO A 296 -13.04 -3.70 4.30
N GLY A 297 -13.77 -2.94 5.12
CA GLY A 297 -15.18 -2.66 4.90
C GLY A 297 -15.37 -1.68 3.74
N TRP A 298 -14.58 -0.61 3.72
CA TRP A 298 -14.63 0.42 2.70
C TRP A 298 -14.25 -0.08 1.31
N ALA A 299 -13.22 -0.93 1.21
CA ALA A 299 -12.81 -1.59 -0.02
C ALA A 299 -13.92 -2.45 -0.65
N LYS A 300 -14.79 -3.05 0.19
CA LYS A 300 -15.92 -3.88 -0.25
C LYS A 300 -17.16 -3.07 -0.62
N THR A 301 -17.22 -1.81 -0.23
CA THR A 301 -18.31 -0.91 -0.61
C THR A 301 -18.37 -0.81 -2.13
N ALA A 302 -19.58 -0.88 -2.71
CA ALA A 302 -19.76 -0.79 -4.15
C ALA A 302 -19.18 0.55 -4.68
N PRO A 303 -18.47 0.55 -5.82
CA PRO A 303 -17.83 1.76 -6.35
C PRO A 303 -18.76 2.97 -6.51
N HIS A 304 -20.01 2.75 -6.95
CA HIS A 304 -21.00 3.82 -7.09
C HIS A 304 -21.39 4.46 -5.74
N MET A 305 -21.38 3.70 -4.63
CA MET A 305 -21.64 4.25 -3.30
C MET A 305 -20.48 5.12 -2.81
N ARG A 306 -19.25 4.76 -3.17
CA ARG A 306 -18.07 5.62 -2.90
C ARG A 306 -18.14 6.90 -3.71
N GLY A 307 -18.61 6.82 -4.96
CA GLY A 307 -18.91 7.98 -5.79
C GLY A 307 -19.98 8.87 -5.17
N GLN A 308 -21.10 8.31 -4.72
CA GLN A 308 -22.19 9.06 -4.07
C GLN A 308 -21.69 9.83 -2.84
N LEU A 309 -20.87 9.20 -1.99
CA LEU A 309 -20.25 9.87 -0.84
C LEU A 309 -19.49 11.14 -1.27
N LEU A 310 -18.69 11.06 -2.34
CA LEU A 310 -17.92 12.21 -2.83
C LEU A 310 -18.79 13.26 -3.52
N PHE A 311 -19.86 12.86 -4.21
CA PHE A 311 -20.89 13.79 -4.72
C PHE A 311 -21.54 14.57 -3.56
N ASP A 312 -22.01 13.88 -2.54
CA ASP A 312 -22.63 14.49 -1.36
C ASP A 312 -21.65 15.43 -0.64
N MET A 313 -20.35 15.07 -0.60
CA MET A 313 -19.29 15.94 -0.05
C MET A 313 -19.12 17.23 -0.87
N ALA A 314 -19.12 17.11 -2.20
CA ALA A 314 -19.00 18.26 -3.09
C ALA A 314 -20.20 19.21 -2.94
N GLU A 315 -21.41 18.65 -2.87
CA GLU A 315 -22.65 19.40 -2.64
C GLU A 315 -22.62 20.13 -1.28
N ASN A 316 -22.24 19.44 -0.20
CA ASN A 316 -22.12 20.05 1.12
C ASN A 316 -21.06 21.17 1.17
N LEU A 317 -19.92 20.99 0.48
CA LEU A 317 -18.90 22.04 0.37
C LEU A 317 -19.41 23.24 -0.46
N SER A 318 -20.22 23.00 -1.50
CA SER A 318 -20.77 24.05 -2.36
C SER A 318 -21.65 25.07 -1.64
N TYR A 319 -22.36 24.65 -0.58
CA TYR A 319 -23.14 25.56 0.25
C TYR A 319 -22.26 26.47 1.13
N ARG A 320 -20.98 26.11 1.33
CA ARG A 320 -20.04 26.77 2.24
C ARG A 320 -18.92 27.51 1.50
N VAL A 321 -19.03 27.73 0.18
CA VAL A 321 -17.97 28.34 -0.64
C VAL A 321 -17.45 29.65 -0.04
N GLU A 322 -18.34 30.58 0.31
CA GLU A 322 -17.94 31.85 0.89
C GLU A 322 -17.21 31.71 2.23
N GLU A 323 -17.61 30.73 3.05
CA GLU A 323 -17.02 30.48 4.37
C GLU A 323 -15.58 30.00 4.22
N PHE A 324 -15.35 28.98 3.39
CA PHE A 324 -14.03 28.45 3.12
C PHE A 324 -13.13 29.48 2.43
N ALA A 325 -13.66 30.24 1.47
CA ALA A 325 -12.89 31.27 0.77
C ALA A 325 -12.46 32.39 1.73
N LYS A 326 -13.33 32.82 2.65
CA LYS A 326 -12.98 33.79 3.72
C LYS A 326 -11.90 33.21 4.63
N ARG A 327 -11.98 31.93 5.01
CA ARG A 327 -10.96 31.27 5.83
C ARG A 327 -9.60 31.29 5.15
N ILE A 328 -9.54 30.87 3.88
CA ILE A 328 -8.30 30.82 3.10
C ILE A 328 -7.74 32.23 2.90
N HIS A 329 -8.59 33.22 2.63
CA HIS A 329 -8.20 34.63 2.54
C HIS A 329 -7.52 35.13 3.82
N ILE A 330 -8.10 34.84 4.98
CA ILE A 330 -7.55 35.26 6.28
C ILE A 330 -6.20 34.58 6.55
N MET A 331 -6.08 33.28 6.27
CA MET A 331 -4.84 32.53 6.51
C MET A 331 -3.70 32.95 5.56
N THR A 332 -4.00 33.17 4.29
CA THR A 332 -2.96 33.30 3.24
C THR A 332 -2.74 34.75 2.77
N GLY A 333 -3.69 35.65 3.01
CA GLY A 333 -3.68 37.03 2.48
C GLY A 333 -3.92 37.13 0.97
N ARG A 334 -4.17 36.03 0.25
CA ARG A 334 -4.54 36.03 -1.19
C ARG A 334 -5.83 36.77 -1.44
N THR A 335 -6.08 37.23 -2.67
CA THR A 335 -7.35 37.92 -3.00
C THR A 335 -8.56 37.01 -2.79
N MET A 336 -9.70 37.58 -2.40
CA MET A 336 -10.93 36.80 -2.20
C MET A 336 -11.35 36.05 -3.47
N GLU A 337 -11.15 36.64 -4.65
CA GLU A 337 -11.38 35.99 -5.94
C GLU A 337 -10.52 34.72 -6.11
N SER A 338 -9.21 34.80 -5.81
CA SER A 338 -8.31 33.64 -5.84
C SER A 338 -8.70 32.58 -4.81
N CYS A 339 -9.16 32.98 -3.63
CA CYS A 339 -9.60 32.04 -2.60
C CYS A 339 -10.91 31.35 -2.98
N THR A 340 -11.88 32.07 -3.53
CA THR A 340 -13.12 31.47 -4.08
C THR A 340 -12.80 30.48 -5.18
N ALA A 341 -11.90 30.84 -6.10
CA ALA A 341 -11.48 29.94 -7.18
C ALA A 341 -10.85 28.64 -6.65
N GLU A 342 -10.08 28.68 -5.55
CA GLU A 342 -9.54 27.47 -4.91
C GLU A 342 -10.65 26.55 -4.37
N VAL A 343 -11.68 27.12 -3.73
CA VAL A 343 -12.79 26.33 -3.18
C VAL A 343 -13.63 25.72 -4.30
N GLU A 344 -13.95 26.51 -5.33
CA GLU A 344 -14.66 26.02 -6.52
C GLU A 344 -13.87 24.90 -7.20
N LYS A 345 -12.55 25.04 -7.31
CA LYS A 345 -11.68 23.99 -7.83
C LYS A 345 -11.70 22.74 -6.95
N ALA A 346 -11.69 22.88 -5.62
CA ALA A 346 -11.78 21.74 -4.71
C ALA A 346 -13.12 20.97 -4.87
N ILE A 347 -14.22 21.70 -5.10
CA ILE A 347 -15.52 21.11 -5.42
C ILE A 347 -15.47 20.36 -6.76
N GLU A 348 -14.87 20.95 -7.80
CA GLU A 348 -14.64 20.29 -9.08
C GLU A 348 -13.87 18.97 -8.89
N ARG A 349 -12.80 18.96 -8.09
CA ARG A 349 -12.00 17.76 -7.79
C ARG A 349 -12.83 16.66 -7.14
N LEU A 350 -13.70 17.01 -6.18
CA LEU A 350 -14.61 16.03 -5.58
C LEU A 350 -15.56 15.43 -6.62
N PHE A 351 -16.15 16.25 -7.49
CA PHE A 351 -17.00 15.76 -8.58
C PHE A 351 -16.25 14.89 -9.60
N THR A 352 -15.01 15.26 -9.94
CA THR A 352 -14.16 14.46 -10.83
C THR A 352 -13.90 13.08 -10.23
N TYR A 353 -13.45 13.00 -8.98
CA TYR A 353 -13.14 11.71 -8.36
C TYR A 353 -14.37 10.91 -7.95
N ALA A 354 -15.49 11.57 -7.63
CA ALA A 354 -16.79 10.92 -7.51
C ALA A 354 -17.17 10.21 -8.82
N SER A 355 -16.97 10.89 -9.95
CA SER A 355 -17.24 10.34 -11.28
C SER A 355 -16.31 9.18 -11.63
N TRP A 356 -15.04 9.23 -11.22
CA TRP A 356 -14.07 8.16 -11.48
C TRP A 356 -14.26 6.91 -10.61
N ALA A 357 -14.96 7.01 -9.48
CA ALA A 357 -15.09 5.94 -8.49
C ALA A 357 -15.50 4.60 -9.12
N ASP A 358 -16.42 4.61 -10.08
CA ASP A 358 -16.96 3.44 -10.79
C ASP A 358 -16.59 3.35 -12.29
N LYS A 359 -15.82 4.30 -12.83
CA LYS A 359 -15.50 4.39 -14.27
C LYS A 359 -14.07 4.00 -14.63
N TRP A 360 -13.19 3.86 -13.65
CA TRP A 360 -11.82 3.41 -13.89
C TRP A 360 -11.65 1.94 -13.47
N GLY A 361 -11.73 1.05 -14.46
CA GLY A 361 -11.70 -0.40 -14.28
C GLY A 361 -10.37 -1.05 -14.64
N GLY A 362 -10.35 -2.36 -14.47
CA GLY A 362 -9.28 -3.24 -14.91
C GLY A 362 -9.26 -3.48 -16.42
N ARG A 363 -8.40 -4.40 -16.87
CA ARG A 363 -8.23 -4.76 -18.29
C ARG A 363 -8.30 -6.26 -18.50
N VAL A 364 -8.73 -6.66 -19.70
CA VAL A 364 -8.64 -8.04 -20.17
C VAL A 364 -7.61 -8.09 -21.30
N GLN A 365 -6.73 -9.09 -21.28
CA GLN A 365 -5.77 -9.35 -22.37
C GLN A 365 -5.85 -10.80 -22.81
N GLU A 366 -5.94 -10.98 -24.12
CA GLU A 366 -5.69 -12.26 -24.79
C GLU A 366 -4.18 -12.55 -24.74
N VAL A 367 -3.81 -13.79 -24.45
CA VAL A 367 -2.42 -14.22 -24.35
C VAL A 367 -2.18 -15.42 -25.28
N PRO A 368 -0.96 -15.61 -25.82
CA PRO A 368 -0.66 -16.69 -26.76
C PRO A 368 -0.61 -18.08 -26.10
N VAL A 369 -0.77 -18.13 -24.78
CA VAL A 369 -0.78 -19.34 -23.97
C VAL A 369 -2.21 -19.60 -23.47
N TYR A 370 -2.47 -20.79 -22.93
CA TYR A 370 -3.83 -21.17 -22.52
C TYR A 370 -4.48 -20.17 -21.55
N GLY A 371 -5.66 -19.65 -21.92
CA GLY A 371 -6.47 -18.76 -21.12
C GLY A 371 -6.34 -17.28 -21.48
N LEU A 372 -6.85 -16.42 -20.60
CA LEU A 372 -6.74 -14.96 -20.70
C LEU A 372 -6.27 -14.38 -19.37
N THR A 373 -5.83 -13.13 -19.40
CA THR A 373 -5.50 -12.39 -18.17
C THR A 373 -6.50 -11.28 -17.92
N VAL A 374 -6.89 -11.13 -16.65
CA VAL A 374 -7.71 -10.03 -16.16
C VAL A 374 -6.91 -9.26 -15.13
N THR A 375 -6.51 -8.04 -15.46
CA THR A 375 -5.91 -7.11 -14.49
C THR A 375 -7.04 -6.42 -13.75
N VAL A 376 -7.04 -6.46 -12.42
CA VAL A 376 -7.96 -5.72 -11.54
C VAL A 376 -7.21 -4.66 -10.75
N ASN A 377 -7.87 -3.56 -10.45
CA ASN A 377 -7.31 -2.44 -9.69
C ASN A 377 -7.77 -2.54 -8.24
N ASP A 378 -6.98 -3.22 -7.42
CA ASP A 378 -7.24 -3.38 -5.98
C ASP A 378 -6.87 -2.09 -5.22
N PRO A 379 -7.60 -1.73 -4.14
CA PRO A 379 -7.14 -0.67 -3.25
C PRO A 379 -5.81 -1.06 -2.58
N ILE A 380 -4.97 -0.05 -2.38
CA ILE A 380 -3.74 -0.13 -1.58
C ILE A 380 -4.04 -0.57 -0.14
N GLY A 381 -5.14 -0.04 0.43
CA GLY A 381 -5.58 -0.30 1.80
C GLY A 381 -5.58 0.98 2.63
N VAL A 382 -4.50 1.22 3.39
CA VAL A 382 -4.31 2.45 4.17
C VAL A 382 -3.19 3.27 3.54
N ILE A 383 -3.47 4.55 3.26
CA ILE A 383 -2.51 5.50 2.69
C ILE A 383 -2.29 6.66 3.68
N GLY A 384 -1.04 6.90 4.05
CA GLY A 384 -0.63 8.13 4.72
C GLY A 384 -0.41 9.23 3.71
N ILE A 385 -0.96 10.42 3.93
CA ILE A 385 -0.90 11.53 2.97
C ILE A 385 -0.42 12.77 3.72
N VAL A 386 0.71 13.33 3.28
CA VAL A 386 1.21 14.63 3.75
C VAL A 386 0.99 15.64 2.64
N CYS A 387 0.08 16.56 2.88
CA CYS A 387 -0.41 17.52 1.91
C CYS A 387 0.61 18.63 1.64
N PRO A 388 0.50 19.31 0.47
CA PRO A 388 1.29 20.51 0.20
C PRO A 388 0.96 21.64 1.18
N GLU A 389 1.88 22.61 1.28
CA GLU A 389 1.66 23.85 2.04
C GLU A 389 0.85 24.88 1.22
N GLU A 390 0.99 24.87 -0.10
CA GLU A 390 0.20 25.68 -1.01
C GLU A 390 -1.24 25.16 -1.20
N TYR A 391 -2.17 26.09 -1.50
CA TYR A 391 -3.58 25.79 -1.74
C TYR A 391 -4.19 24.84 -0.71
N PRO A 392 -4.27 25.26 0.57
CA PRO A 392 -4.47 24.36 1.70
C PRO A 392 -5.77 23.55 1.68
N LEU A 393 -6.82 24.05 1.01
CA LEU A 393 -8.04 23.26 0.83
C LEU A 393 -7.93 22.36 -0.41
N LEU A 394 -7.51 22.93 -1.55
CA LEU A 394 -7.48 22.22 -2.81
C LEU A 394 -6.45 21.10 -2.84
N GLY A 395 -5.24 21.32 -2.32
CA GLY A 395 -4.22 20.29 -2.18
C GLY A 395 -4.66 19.17 -1.23
N PHE A 396 -5.33 19.53 -0.13
CA PHE A 396 -5.92 18.56 0.79
C PHE A 396 -6.97 17.67 0.10
N VAL A 397 -7.96 18.29 -0.56
CA VAL A 397 -9.03 17.58 -1.28
C VAL A 397 -8.51 16.74 -2.44
N SER A 398 -7.64 17.31 -3.27
CA SER A 398 -7.04 16.62 -4.43
C SER A 398 -6.22 15.40 -4.00
N SER A 399 -5.68 15.40 -2.78
CA SER A 399 -4.92 14.26 -2.27
C SER A 399 -5.81 13.14 -1.73
N PHE A 400 -6.80 13.43 -0.86
CA PHE A 400 -7.58 12.35 -0.26
C PHE A 400 -8.68 11.79 -1.16
N ALA A 401 -9.32 12.63 -1.98
CA ALA A 401 -10.48 12.24 -2.79
C ALA A 401 -10.20 11.05 -3.74
N PRO A 402 -9.10 11.00 -4.52
CA PRO A 402 -8.80 9.85 -5.38
C PRO A 402 -8.61 8.56 -4.58
N ALA A 403 -7.88 8.64 -3.46
CA ALA A 403 -7.63 7.49 -2.59
C ALA A 403 -8.96 6.92 -2.04
N VAL A 404 -9.84 7.78 -1.55
CA VAL A 404 -11.16 7.39 -1.03
C VAL A 404 -12.06 6.83 -2.14
N ALA A 405 -12.07 7.45 -3.33
CA ALA A 405 -12.82 6.98 -4.50
C ALA A 405 -12.44 5.55 -4.88
N ARG A 406 -11.15 5.20 -4.74
CA ARG A 406 -10.62 3.86 -5.03
C ARG A 406 -10.72 2.86 -3.88
N GLY A 407 -11.37 3.22 -2.77
CA GLY A 407 -11.66 2.29 -1.68
C GLY A 407 -10.54 2.21 -0.63
N ASN A 408 -9.64 3.19 -0.59
CA ASN A 408 -8.62 3.29 0.45
C ASN A 408 -9.16 4.07 1.66
N ALA A 409 -8.67 3.72 2.85
CA ALA A 409 -8.74 4.59 4.01
C ALA A 409 -7.47 5.45 4.07
N VAL A 410 -7.59 6.68 4.58
CA VAL A 410 -6.51 7.66 4.57
C VAL A 410 -6.24 8.23 5.96
N VAL A 411 -4.95 8.50 6.21
CA VAL A 411 -4.49 9.34 7.32
C VAL A 411 -3.81 10.55 6.71
N VAL A 412 -4.43 11.72 6.83
CA VAL A 412 -4.03 12.93 6.12
C VAL A 412 -3.47 13.96 7.09
N VAL A 413 -2.30 14.49 6.77
CA VAL A 413 -1.66 15.62 7.44
C VAL A 413 -1.84 16.84 6.53
N PRO A 414 -2.69 17.81 6.90
CA PRO A 414 -2.91 19.01 6.08
C PRO A 414 -1.69 19.95 6.13
N SER A 415 -1.75 21.07 5.40
CA SER A 415 -0.75 22.16 5.46
C SER A 415 -0.49 22.56 6.92
N GLU A 416 0.78 22.61 7.32
CA GLU A 416 1.18 23.06 8.65
C GLU A 416 0.90 24.56 8.82
N ALA A 417 1.17 25.34 7.76
CA ALA A 417 1.02 26.79 7.77
C ALA A 417 -0.45 27.25 7.77
N HIS A 418 -1.32 26.55 7.04
CA HIS A 418 -2.71 26.96 6.80
C HIS A 418 -3.74 25.83 7.05
N PRO A 419 -3.76 25.18 8.23
CA PRO A 419 -4.56 23.97 8.48
C PRO A 419 -6.06 24.21 8.68
N LEU A 420 -6.50 25.45 8.98
CA LEU A 420 -7.87 25.68 9.44
C LEU A 420 -8.93 25.32 8.40
N SER A 421 -8.64 25.50 7.10
CA SER A 421 -9.56 25.07 6.03
C SER A 421 -9.75 23.55 6.04
N ALA A 422 -8.71 22.76 6.30
CA ALA A 422 -8.84 21.31 6.45
C ALA A 422 -9.64 20.93 7.70
N THR A 423 -9.52 21.69 8.80
CA THR A 423 -10.34 21.44 10.00
C THR A 423 -11.80 21.84 9.84
N ASP A 424 -12.08 22.88 9.04
CA ASP A 424 -13.45 23.31 8.71
C ASP A 424 -14.19 22.23 7.88
N MET A 425 -13.46 21.36 7.17
CA MET A 425 -14.01 20.19 6.45
C MET A 425 -14.58 19.11 7.37
N PHE A 426 -14.25 19.07 8.66
CA PHE A 426 -14.75 18.02 9.56
C PHE A 426 -16.29 18.00 9.62
N GLN A 427 -16.90 19.19 9.62
CA GLN A 427 -18.35 19.32 9.55
C GLN A 427 -18.91 18.76 8.23
N THR A 428 -18.19 18.95 7.11
CA THR A 428 -18.56 18.38 5.82
C THR A 428 -18.50 16.85 5.86
N PHE A 429 -17.45 16.28 6.47
CA PHE A 429 -17.33 14.83 6.65
C PHE A 429 -18.44 14.24 7.50
N ASP A 430 -18.79 14.90 8.61
CA ASP A 430 -19.88 14.49 9.49
C ASP A 430 -21.24 14.55 8.76
N THR A 431 -21.47 15.62 7.99
CA THR A 431 -22.74 15.82 7.25
C THR A 431 -22.91 14.80 6.12
N THR A 432 -21.83 14.48 5.42
CA THR A 432 -21.78 13.45 4.37
C THR A 432 -21.80 12.02 4.93
N SER A 433 -21.75 11.84 6.26
CA SER A 433 -21.74 10.52 6.91
C SER A 433 -20.59 9.62 6.45
N VAL A 434 -19.39 10.20 6.32
CA VAL A 434 -18.16 9.45 6.00
C VAL A 434 -17.99 8.31 7.02
N PRO A 435 -17.84 7.03 6.60
CA PRO A 435 -17.69 5.94 7.55
C PRO A 435 -16.47 6.15 8.45
N ALA A 436 -16.65 5.85 9.74
CA ALA A 436 -15.63 6.03 10.75
C ALA A 436 -14.31 5.36 10.36
N GLY A 437 -13.24 6.16 10.27
CA GLY A 437 -11.90 5.70 9.94
C GLY A 437 -11.54 5.74 8.45
N VAL A 438 -12.48 6.04 7.53
CA VAL A 438 -12.15 6.17 6.10
C VAL A 438 -11.29 7.40 5.85
N ILE A 439 -11.64 8.54 6.46
CA ILE A 439 -10.83 9.75 6.46
C ILE A 439 -10.44 10.05 7.90
N ASN A 440 -9.14 10.16 8.15
CA ASN A 440 -8.60 10.59 9.44
C ASN A 440 -7.65 11.76 9.19
N VAL A 441 -7.76 12.83 9.97
CA VAL A 441 -6.97 14.05 9.82
C VAL A 441 -6.24 14.30 11.12
N VAL A 442 -4.91 14.39 11.01
CA VAL A 442 -4.01 14.73 12.12
C VAL A 442 -3.25 16.00 11.76
N THR A 443 -3.33 17.02 12.62
CA THR A 443 -2.63 18.30 12.45
C THR A 443 -1.34 18.32 13.28
N GLY A 444 -0.41 19.22 12.98
CA GLY A 444 0.88 19.32 13.67
C GLY A 444 2.05 19.47 12.69
N GLY A 445 3.27 19.32 13.22
CA GLY A 445 4.50 19.41 12.45
C GLY A 445 4.57 18.37 11.35
N GLN A 446 4.57 18.80 10.08
CA GLN A 446 4.52 17.88 8.94
C GLN A 446 5.72 16.92 8.92
N ALA A 447 6.93 17.41 9.14
CA ALA A 447 8.14 16.58 9.16
C ALA A 447 8.08 15.46 10.23
N GLN A 448 7.52 15.79 11.39
CA GLN A 448 7.36 14.82 12.48
C GLN A 448 6.28 13.79 12.16
N ALA A 449 5.13 14.21 11.63
CA ALA A 449 4.09 13.30 11.19
C ALA A 449 4.60 12.41 10.04
N SER A 450 5.32 12.97 9.07
CA SER A 450 5.99 12.26 7.98
C SER A 450 6.91 11.16 8.51
N ARG A 451 7.76 11.45 9.51
CA ARG A 451 8.61 10.43 10.14
C ARG A 451 7.81 9.28 10.73
N VAL A 452 6.76 9.59 11.50
CA VAL A 452 5.95 8.54 12.16
C VAL A 452 5.20 7.70 11.13
N ILE A 453 4.60 8.33 10.12
CA ILE A 453 3.87 7.65 9.05
C ILE A 453 4.81 6.79 8.21
N ALA A 454 5.96 7.34 7.78
CA ALA A 454 6.92 6.62 6.95
C ALA A 454 7.57 5.43 7.69
N ALA A 455 7.83 5.55 9.00
CA ALA A 455 8.39 4.48 9.82
C ALA A 455 7.32 3.46 10.32
N HIS A 456 6.03 3.66 10.04
CA HIS A 456 4.99 2.77 10.55
C HIS A 456 4.95 1.45 9.76
N GLU A 457 5.15 0.33 10.45
CA GLU A 457 5.23 -1.01 9.83
C GLU A 457 3.93 -1.47 9.18
N ASP A 458 2.77 -1.12 9.75
CA ASP A 458 1.47 -1.54 9.19
C ASP A 458 0.99 -0.69 7.99
N LEU A 459 1.67 0.42 7.67
CA LEU A 459 1.26 1.30 6.57
C LEU A 459 1.75 0.77 5.22
N THR A 460 0.85 0.70 4.23
CA THR A 460 1.17 0.19 2.89
C THR A 460 1.81 1.23 1.98
N MET A 461 1.44 2.50 2.12
CA MET A 461 1.90 3.57 1.24
C MET A 461 1.88 4.94 1.91
N ILE A 462 2.84 5.80 1.53
CA ILE A 462 2.86 7.22 1.87
C ILE A 462 2.91 8.10 0.62
N TRP A 463 2.05 9.12 0.58
CA TRP A 463 2.10 10.23 -0.37
C TRP A 463 2.67 11.44 0.37
N HIS A 464 3.68 12.08 -0.20
CA HIS A 464 4.38 13.18 0.44
C HIS A 464 4.60 14.34 -0.54
N PHE A 465 3.78 15.37 -0.40
CA PHE A 465 3.83 16.60 -1.22
C PHE A 465 4.59 17.73 -0.54
N GLY A 466 5.63 17.40 0.25
CA GLY A 466 6.50 18.38 0.89
C GLY A 466 7.82 18.60 0.15
N ASP A 467 8.78 19.18 0.87
CA ASP A 467 10.09 19.53 0.35
C ASP A 467 10.98 18.30 0.03
N ALA A 468 12.10 18.57 -0.65
CA ALA A 468 13.03 17.56 -1.11
C ALA A 468 13.75 16.83 0.04
N GLU A 469 14.06 17.52 1.14
CA GLU A 469 14.70 16.91 2.31
C GLU A 469 13.77 15.93 3.01
N SER A 470 12.52 16.34 3.23
CA SER A 470 11.49 15.49 3.81
C SER A 470 11.18 14.28 2.93
N ALA A 471 11.11 14.45 1.60
CA ALA A 471 10.92 13.34 0.66
C ALA A 471 12.03 12.28 0.77
N PHE A 472 13.29 12.70 0.87
CA PHE A 472 14.43 11.80 1.01
C PHE A 472 14.36 10.97 2.30
N PHE A 473 14.05 11.58 3.44
CA PHE A 473 13.93 10.86 4.70
C PHE A 473 12.71 9.94 4.75
N VAL A 474 11.59 10.34 4.12
CA VAL A 474 10.42 9.48 3.96
C VAL A 474 10.78 8.22 3.18
N GLU A 475 11.48 8.34 2.05
CA GLU A 475 11.91 7.21 1.22
C GLU A 475 12.92 6.33 1.94
N TYR A 476 13.83 6.93 2.71
CA TYR A 476 14.73 6.18 3.58
C TYR A 476 13.94 5.36 4.61
N LEU A 477 13.07 5.96 5.40
CA LEU A 477 12.31 5.25 6.44
C LEU A 477 11.34 4.20 5.87
N ALA A 478 10.89 4.37 4.63
CA ALA A 478 10.03 3.41 3.94
C ALA A 478 10.74 2.10 3.56
N HIS A 479 12.09 2.05 3.60
CA HIS A 479 12.84 0.87 3.15
C HIS A 479 12.57 -0.38 4.00
N ASP A 480 12.28 -0.21 5.30
CA ASP A 480 12.20 -1.31 6.28
C ASP A 480 11.13 -2.35 5.93
N ASN A 481 9.95 -1.92 5.50
CA ASN A 481 8.86 -2.81 5.07
C ASN A 481 8.58 -2.74 3.56
N CYS A 482 9.44 -2.04 2.81
CA CYS A 482 9.28 -1.76 1.38
C CYS A 482 7.91 -1.15 1.02
N LYS A 483 7.33 -0.32 1.90
CA LYS A 483 6.09 0.41 1.60
C LYS A 483 6.29 1.32 0.39
N ARG A 484 5.24 1.51 -0.40
CA ARG A 484 5.30 2.36 -1.59
C ARG A 484 5.38 3.83 -1.16
N THR A 485 6.20 4.61 -1.85
CA THR A 485 6.31 6.05 -1.65
C THR A 485 5.90 6.78 -2.93
N TRP A 486 5.17 7.88 -2.79
CA TRP A 486 4.96 8.85 -3.85
C TRP A 486 5.30 10.24 -3.33
N CYS A 487 6.52 10.69 -3.63
CA CYS A 487 7.06 11.94 -3.12
C CYS A 487 7.14 12.98 -4.24
N ALA A 488 6.92 14.26 -3.91
CA ALA A 488 7.08 15.37 -4.85
C ALA A 488 8.54 15.80 -5.03
N HIS A 489 9.44 15.38 -4.13
CA HIS A 489 10.87 15.75 -4.12
C HIS A 489 11.11 17.26 -4.22
N GLY A 490 10.25 18.07 -3.60
CA GLY A 490 10.28 19.53 -3.62
C GLY A 490 9.78 20.18 -4.92
N ILE A 491 9.29 19.40 -5.89
CA ILE A 491 8.66 19.93 -7.10
C ILE A 491 7.25 20.37 -6.76
N GLN A 492 7.01 21.69 -6.82
CA GLN A 492 5.67 22.23 -6.62
C GLN A 492 4.78 21.95 -7.84
N ARG A 493 3.57 21.49 -7.56
CA ARG A 493 2.51 21.28 -8.54
C ARG A 493 1.62 22.51 -8.61
N ASP A 494 1.16 22.85 -9.81
CA ASP A 494 0.06 23.78 -9.96
C ASP A 494 -1.27 23.04 -9.70
N TRP A 495 -1.75 23.12 -8.46
CA TRP A 495 -2.99 22.46 -8.06
C TRP A 495 -4.24 22.97 -8.79
N MET A 496 -4.19 24.20 -9.31
CA MET A 496 -5.27 24.78 -10.13
C MET A 496 -5.29 24.20 -11.54
N ASP A 497 -4.17 23.67 -12.01
CA ASP A 497 -4.08 22.99 -13.31
C ASP A 497 -4.60 21.54 -13.21
N ASN A 498 -5.40 21.12 -14.19
CA ASN A 498 -6.00 19.79 -14.19
C ASN A 498 -5.01 18.68 -14.58
N GLU A 499 -3.92 18.98 -15.30
CA GLU A 499 -2.90 17.99 -15.64
C GLU A 499 -2.01 17.65 -14.43
N GLN A 500 -1.88 18.59 -13.47
CA GLN A 500 -1.00 18.43 -12.30
C GLN A 500 -1.76 18.08 -11.01
N GLY A 501 -2.95 18.65 -10.82
CA GLY A 501 -3.75 18.55 -9.59
C GLY A 501 -4.88 17.52 -9.64
N GLU A 502 -5.12 16.87 -10.78
CA GLU A 502 -6.05 15.72 -10.87
C GLU A 502 -5.61 14.68 -11.90
N GLY A 503 -6.43 13.64 -12.09
CA GLY A 503 -6.34 12.73 -13.23
C GLY A 503 -5.84 11.33 -12.88
N LEU A 504 -5.35 10.63 -13.92
CA LEU A 504 -5.01 9.21 -13.86
C LEU A 504 -3.78 8.92 -12.98
N GLU A 505 -2.89 9.89 -12.78
CA GLU A 505 -1.71 9.74 -11.91
C GLU A 505 -2.15 9.41 -10.47
N PHE A 506 -3.03 10.22 -9.88
CA PHE A 506 -3.56 9.98 -8.54
C PHE A 506 -4.34 8.67 -8.44
N LEU A 507 -5.07 8.28 -9.49
CA LEU A 507 -5.78 7.00 -9.52
C LEU A 507 -4.80 5.83 -9.56
N HIS A 508 -3.73 5.91 -10.35
CA HIS A 508 -2.65 4.93 -10.42
C HIS A 508 -1.92 4.77 -9.08
N GLU A 509 -1.64 5.88 -8.40
CA GLU A 509 -1.02 5.87 -7.08
C GLU A 509 -1.95 5.35 -5.98
N SER A 510 -3.26 5.29 -6.22
CA SER A 510 -4.25 4.81 -5.24
C SER A 510 -4.62 3.33 -5.37
N VAL A 511 -4.01 2.59 -6.31
CA VAL A 511 -4.32 1.16 -6.53
C VAL A 511 -3.07 0.30 -6.70
N GLU A 512 -3.26 -0.99 -6.44
CA GLU A 512 -2.37 -2.07 -6.84
C GLU A 512 -2.99 -2.84 -8.00
N TYR A 513 -2.20 -3.14 -9.03
CA TYR A 513 -2.65 -4.00 -10.11
C TYR A 513 -2.52 -5.46 -9.71
N LYS A 514 -3.59 -6.24 -9.80
CA LYS A 514 -3.55 -7.69 -9.64
C LYS A 514 -3.94 -8.36 -10.94
N THR A 515 -3.09 -9.26 -11.42
CA THR A 515 -3.35 -10.03 -12.64
C THR A 515 -3.89 -11.41 -12.30
N ILE A 516 -5.14 -11.66 -12.66
CA ILE A 516 -5.79 -12.97 -12.52
C ILE A 516 -5.74 -13.68 -13.87
N TRP A 517 -5.04 -14.81 -13.91
CA TRP A 517 -5.02 -15.69 -15.07
C TRP A 517 -6.19 -16.66 -14.99
N MET A 518 -7.01 -16.69 -16.04
CA MET A 518 -8.22 -17.48 -16.10
C MET A 518 -8.18 -18.49 -17.25
N PRO A 519 -8.64 -19.73 -17.03
CA PRO A 519 -8.90 -20.66 -18.12
C PRO A 519 -9.97 -20.06 -19.05
N ALA A 520 -9.67 -20.03 -20.33
CA ALA A 520 -10.59 -19.61 -21.37
C ALA A 520 -10.32 -20.45 -22.62
N GLY A 521 -11.39 -20.94 -23.26
CA GLY A 521 -11.29 -21.50 -24.60
C GLY A 521 -11.18 -20.34 -25.58
N ILE A 522 -9.96 -20.03 -26.00
CA ILE A 522 -9.68 -19.07 -27.07
C ILE A 522 -9.50 -19.85 -28.37
#